data_AF-A0A6P5RL27-F1
#
_entry.id   AF-A0A6P5RL27-F1
#
_cell.length_a   1.000
_cell.length_b   1.000
_cell.length_c   1.000
_cell.angle_alpha   90.00
_cell.angle_beta   90.00
_cell.angle_gamma   90.00
#
_symmetry.space_group_name_H-M   'P 1'
#
loop_
_entity.id
_entity.type
_entity.pdbx_description
1 polymer ?
#
loop_
_entity_poly.entity_id
_entity_poly.type
_entity_poly.pdbx_seq_one_letter_code
_entity_poly.pdbx_strand_id
1 'polypeptide(L)'
;MLGNALRTQKAIVEFFWIGGQQVNVLSNNSPDFDTEAIHGFPEKELVYWESNFLWSLKQYETQEKPLVVWDIVTAFLAFNHSKSDYVEQVLIKWLSISYVGSHVGLPAEEVLLCVSRSFSKFTSRQLHLLNIICRRIMLSEMKADEINSKLLNLEGVHCAEEEQRSLWINLLLASERELRERLVGFTFSAFISLMPASAANSPSGNWFPVGLAQMEQWVELNRDHMQDQLKVLASEVGKQEGRLQSSKYLAAEKCSYCSASVPFESPEVAFCQGRGHKLVRCAISMVVCPTTPTWFCICCHRRAFKLAPETLFAIPGYPFNFKSLTTSSSMLEVSLKPLCPFCGILLQRLQPDFLLSASPT
;
A
#
# COMPACT_ATOMS: atom_id res chain seq x y z
N MET A 1 28.51 1.72 -3.47
CA MET A 1 28.24 0.55 -4.34
C MET A 1 28.66 -0.81 -3.75
N LEU A 2 29.53 -0.90 -2.73
CA LEU A 2 29.87 -2.19 -2.09
C LEU A 2 28.78 -2.78 -1.15
N GLY A 3 27.88 -1.96 -0.62
CA GLY A 3 26.90 -2.39 0.39
C GLY A 3 25.70 -3.19 -0.13
N ASN A 4 25.41 -3.15 -1.43
CA ASN A 4 24.28 -3.88 -2.02
C ASN A 4 24.64 -5.33 -2.33
N ALA A 5 25.85 -5.59 -2.86
CA ALA A 5 26.30 -6.94 -3.18
C ALA A 5 26.42 -7.84 -1.92
N LEU A 6 26.92 -7.28 -0.81
CA LEU A 6 27.09 -8.03 0.45
C LEU A 6 25.74 -8.37 1.12
N ARG A 7 24.71 -7.51 0.95
CA ARG A 7 23.35 -7.79 1.43
C ARG A 7 22.66 -8.86 0.57
N THR A 8 22.84 -8.83 -0.74
CA THR A 8 22.27 -9.85 -1.64
C THR A 8 22.86 -11.24 -1.38
N GLN A 9 24.17 -11.34 -1.09
CA GLN A 9 24.80 -12.62 -0.76
C GLN A 9 24.35 -13.15 0.62
N LYS A 10 24.21 -12.27 1.61
CA LYS A 10 23.69 -12.67 2.93
C LYS A 10 22.23 -13.12 2.86
N ALA A 11 21.40 -12.46 2.05
CA ALA A 11 19.99 -12.82 1.83
C ALA A 11 19.83 -14.17 1.11
N ILE A 12 20.66 -14.47 0.11
CA ILE A 12 20.66 -15.79 -0.54
C ILE A 12 21.05 -16.88 0.46
N VAL A 13 22.06 -16.64 1.30
CA VAL A 13 22.50 -17.59 2.33
C VAL A 13 21.46 -17.76 3.43
N GLU A 14 20.80 -16.70 3.90
CA GLU A 14 19.75 -16.79 4.91
C GLU A 14 18.45 -17.42 4.35
N PHE A 15 18.11 -17.19 3.08
CA PHE A 15 16.99 -17.88 2.42
C PHE A 15 17.30 -19.36 2.18
N PHE A 16 18.52 -19.71 1.75
CA PHE A 16 18.97 -21.10 1.69
C PHE A 16 19.05 -21.75 3.07
N TRP A 17 19.31 -21.00 4.14
CA TRP A 17 19.33 -21.50 5.51
C TRP A 17 17.92 -21.79 6.05
N ILE A 18 16.93 -20.97 5.67
CA ILE A 18 15.51 -21.22 5.96
C ILE A 18 14.96 -22.35 5.07
N GLY A 19 15.38 -22.43 3.80
CA GLY A 19 14.97 -23.48 2.84
C GLY A 19 15.74 -24.80 2.93
N GLY A 20 16.86 -24.83 3.65
CA GLY A 20 17.71 -26.01 3.85
C GLY A 20 17.32 -26.87 5.06
N GLN A 21 16.44 -26.35 5.93
CA GLN A 21 15.72 -27.24 6.83
C GLN A 21 14.65 -27.93 6.00
N GLN A 22 14.89 -29.20 5.68
CA GLN A 22 13.86 -30.16 5.28
C GLN A 22 12.67 -29.99 6.25
N VAL A 23 11.68 -29.21 5.85
CA VAL A 23 10.36 -29.29 6.44
C VAL A 23 9.87 -30.65 5.99
N ASN A 24 10.03 -31.65 6.85
CA ASN A 24 9.49 -32.99 6.66
C ASN A 24 7.99 -32.84 6.41
N VAL A 25 7.58 -32.83 5.14
CA VAL A 25 6.20 -32.95 4.72
C VAL A 25 5.78 -34.40 4.99
N LEU A 26 5.57 -34.70 6.26
CA LEU A 26 4.75 -35.83 6.68
C LEU A 26 3.32 -35.32 6.82
N SER A 27 2.67 -35.09 5.68
CA SER A 27 1.22 -35.16 5.58
C SER A 27 0.84 -35.51 4.15
N ASN A 28 0.50 -36.78 3.98
CA ASN A 28 -0.04 -37.39 2.77
C ASN A 28 -1.20 -36.59 2.17
N ASN A 29 -1.31 -36.72 0.84
CA ASN A 29 -2.40 -36.34 -0.07
C ASN A 29 -2.20 -35.00 -0.80
N SER A 30 -1.25 -34.94 -1.74
CA SER A 30 -1.42 -34.12 -2.95
C SER A 30 -1.78 -35.04 -4.12
N PRO A 31 -2.82 -34.74 -4.92
CA PRO A 31 -2.98 -35.41 -6.20
C PRO A 31 -1.83 -34.99 -7.14
N ASP A 32 -1.32 -35.94 -7.92
CA ASP A 32 -0.35 -35.69 -8.99
C ASP A 32 -0.86 -34.56 -9.89
N PHE A 33 -0.05 -33.52 -10.04
CA PHE A 33 -0.21 -32.54 -11.10
C PHE A 33 0.90 -32.80 -12.13
N ASP A 34 0.50 -32.97 -13.39
CA ASP A 34 1.41 -32.99 -14.53
C ASP A 34 2.09 -31.63 -14.67
N THR A 35 3.23 -31.45 -13.99
CA THR A 35 4.15 -30.34 -14.27
C THR A 35 5.04 -30.76 -15.43
N GLU A 36 4.81 -30.21 -16.62
CA GLU A 36 5.76 -30.39 -17.73
C GLU A 36 7.17 -29.97 -17.27
N ALA A 37 8.14 -30.86 -17.46
CA ALA A 37 9.50 -30.70 -16.99
C ALA A 37 10.13 -29.40 -17.53
N ILE A 38 10.26 -28.40 -16.64
CA ILE A 38 10.71 -27.07 -17.02
C ILE A 38 12.26 -27.05 -17.10
N HIS A 39 12.83 -26.78 -18.28
CA HIS A 39 14.28 -26.71 -18.49
C HIS A 39 15.00 -25.84 -17.43
N GLY A 40 16.08 -26.39 -16.84
CA GLY A 40 17.00 -25.68 -15.95
C GLY A 40 16.85 -25.94 -14.43
N PHE A 41 15.76 -26.56 -13.96
CA PHE A 41 15.59 -26.96 -12.55
C PHE A 41 14.95 -28.35 -12.47
N PRO A 42 15.39 -29.25 -11.59
CA PRO A 42 14.66 -30.48 -11.30
C PRO A 42 13.25 -30.15 -10.81
N GLU A 43 12.23 -30.82 -11.35
CA GLU A 43 10.81 -30.60 -11.03
C GLU A 43 10.54 -30.68 -9.51
N LYS A 44 11.23 -31.59 -8.83
CA LYS A 44 11.20 -31.73 -7.37
C LYS A 44 11.64 -30.47 -6.62
N GLU A 45 12.62 -29.74 -7.14
CA GLU A 45 13.09 -28.49 -6.51
C GLU A 45 12.03 -27.39 -6.61
N LEU A 46 11.31 -27.28 -7.73
CA LEU A 46 10.26 -26.28 -7.91
C LEU A 46 9.10 -26.45 -6.92
N VAL A 47 8.74 -27.69 -6.59
CA VAL A 47 7.72 -27.99 -5.57
C VAL A 47 8.16 -27.53 -4.17
N TYR A 48 9.45 -27.70 -3.84
CA TYR A 48 9.99 -27.20 -2.57
C TYR A 48 10.03 -25.68 -2.53
N TRP A 49 10.47 -25.02 -3.61
CA TRP A 49 10.45 -23.56 -3.71
C TRP A 49 9.06 -22.98 -3.56
N GLU A 50 8.07 -23.57 -4.22
CA GLU A 50 6.67 -23.17 -4.10
C GLU A 50 6.20 -23.27 -2.64
N SER A 51 6.45 -24.42 -1.99
CA SER A 51 6.09 -24.62 -0.59
C SER A 51 6.73 -23.58 0.34
N ASN A 52 8.00 -23.26 0.10
CA ASN A 52 8.73 -22.24 0.84
C ASN A 52 8.15 -20.84 0.62
N PHE A 53 7.84 -20.48 -0.63
CA PHE A 53 7.20 -19.20 -0.96
C PHE A 53 5.85 -19.04 -0.27
N LEU A 54 4.98 -20.06 -0.37
CA LEU A 54 3.65 -20.04 0.26
C LEU A 54 3.76 -19.94 1.78
N TRP A 55 4.67 -20.71 2.38
CA TRP A 55 4.90 -20.68 3.83
C TRP A 55 5.41 -19.31 4.29
N SER A 56 6.39 -18.72 3.59
CA SER A 56 6.94 -17.41 3.91
C SER A 56 5.92 -16.29 3.75
N LEU A 57 5.13 -16.28 2.67
CA LEU A 57 4.07 -15.27 2.46
C LEU A 57 3.07 -15.28 3.60
N LYS A 58 2.66 -16.46 4.07
CA LYS A 58 1.74 -16.61 5.21
C LYS A 58 2.30 -16.00 6.50
N GLN A 59 3.62 -16.03 6.73
CA GLN A 59 4.22 -15.43 7.91
C GLN A 59 4.06 -13.90 7.93
N TYR A 60 4.08 -13.25 6.77
CA TYR A 60 4.01 -11.79 6.66
C TYR A 60 2.61 -11.20 6.89
N GLU A 61 1.58 -12.06 6.85
CA GLU A 61 0.21 -11.69 7.18
C GLU A 61 0.04 -11.42 8.69
N THR A 62 0.96 -11.92 9.55
CA THR A 62 0.94 -11.65 10.99
C THR A 62 1.30 -10.21 11.33
N GLN A 63 0.54 -9.59 12.25
CA GLN A 63 0.67 -8.17 12.59
C GLN A 63 1.85 -7.86 13.54
N GLU A 64 2.38 -8.86 14.24
CA GLU A 64 3.39 -8.67 15.30
C GLU A 64 4.77 -8.28 14.77
N LYS A 65 5.05 -8.56 13.48
CA LYS A 65 6.38 -8.32 12.88
C LYS A 65 6.34 -7.20 11.83
N PRO A 66 7.39 -6.34 11.77
CA PRO A 66 7.56 -5.40 10.67
C PRO A 66 7.53 -6.12 9.31
N LEU A 67 6.96 -5.47 8.29
CA LEU A 67 6.89 -6.04 6.95
C LEU A 67 8.27 -5.93 6.27
N VAL A 68 9.15 -6.91 6.53
CA VAL A 68 10.48 -7.00 5.92
C VAL A 68 10.45 -8.09 4.85
N VAL A 69 9.98 -7.73 3.65
CA VAL A 69 9.71 -8.68 2.55
C VAL A 69 10.81 -8.68 1.48
N TRP A 70 11.95 -8.04 1.72
CA TRP A 70 12.98 -7.87 0.68
C TRP A 70 13.59 -9.20 0.24
N ASP A 71 13.76 -10.15 1.17
CA ASP A 71 14.35 -11.45 0.85
C ASP A 71 13.42 -12.25 -0.06
N ILE A 72 12.13 -12.32 0.28
CA ILE A 72 11.13 -13.02 -0.54
C ILE A 72 10.89 -12.31 -1.88
N VAL A 73 10.88 -10.98 -1.92
CA VAL A 73 10.80 -10.21 -3.17
C VAL A 73 12.00 -10.47 -4.06
N THR A 74 13.21 -10.52 -3.49
CA THR A 74 14.44 -10.80 -4.25
C THR A 74 14.42 -12.22 -4.81
N ALA A 75 13.99 -13.20 -4.02
CA ALA A 75 13.82 -14.57 -4.48
C ALA A 75 12.81 -14.65 -5.62
N PHE A 76 11.61 -14.07 -5.47
CA PHE A 76 10.62 -14.03 -6.55
C PHE A 76 11.14 -13.34 -7.81
N LEU A 77 11.86 -12.22 -7.69
CA LEU A 77 12.45 -11.53 -8.84
C LEU A 77 13.49 -12.37 -9.58
N ALA A 78 14.32 -13.13 -8.84
CA ALA A 78 15.29 -14.04 -9.45
C ALA A 78 14.59 -15.15 -10.27
N PHE A 79 13.51 -15.72 -9.74
CA PHE A 79 12.67 -16.65 -10.50
C PHE A 79 11.96 -15.96 -11.65
N ASN A 80 11.41 -14.77 -11.46
CA ASN A 80 10.63 -14.06 -12.48
C ASN A 80 11.45 -13.73 -13.72
N HIS A 81 12.76 -13.45 -13.57
CA HIS A 81 13.67 -13.22 -14.70
C HIS A 81 13.88 -14.48 -15.57
N SER A 82 13.71 -15.68 -15.01
CA SER A 82 13.97 -16.94 -15.71
C SER A 82 12.70 -17.72 -16.07
N LYS A 83 11.65 -17.61 -15.24
CA LYS A 83 10.39 -18.36 -15.30
C LYS A 83 9.25 -17.51 -14.73
N SER A 84 8.78 -16.52 -15.49
CA SER A 84 7.67 -15.64 -15.09
C SER A 84 6.38 -16.39 -14.80
N ASP A 85 6.06 -17.39 -15.63
CA ASP A 85 4.80 -18.14 -15.53
C ASP A 85 4.73 -18.95 -14.23
N TYR A 86 5.87 -19.49 -13.79
CA TYR A 86 5.97 -20.18 -12.50
C TYR A 86 5.71 -19.21 -11.34
N VAL A 87 6.32 -18.03 -11.36
CA VAL A 87 6.10 -17.02 -10.32
C VAL A 87 4.64 -16.61 -10.25
N GLU A 88 4.00 -16.39 -11.41
CA GLU A 88 2.59 -16.08 -11.48
C GLU A 88 1.73 -17.21 -10.91
N GLN A 89 1.96 -18.47 -11.29
CA GLN A 89 1.24 -19.61 -10.75
C GLN A 89 1.34 -19.72 -9.23
N VAL A 90 2.55 -19.55 -8.67
CA VAL A 90 2.76 -19.57 -7.22
C VAL A 90 1.98 -18.43 -6.54
N LEU A 91 1.97 -17.24 -7.13
CA LEU A 91 1.23 -16.09 -6.58
C LEU A 91 -0.28 -16.24 -6.69
N ILE A 92 -0.80 -16.77 -7.80
CA ILE A 92 -2.22 -17.09 -7.95
C ILE A 92 -2.64 -18.16 -6.95
N LYS A 93 -1.80 -19.18 -6.73
CA LYS A 93 -2.04 -20.20 -5.71
C LYS A 93 -2.04 -19.63 -4.30
N TRP A 94 -1.08 -18.75 -3.98
CA TRP A 94 -1.09 -18.01 -2.71
C TRP A 94 -2.40 -17.23 -2.55
N LEU A 95 -2.82 -16.51 -3.59
CA LEU A 95 -4.05 -15.73 -3.55
C LEU A 95 -5.28 -16.60 -3.32
N SER A 96 -5.38 -17.71 -4.03
CA SER A 96 -6.50 -18.66 -3.88
C SER A 96 -6.57 -19.25 -2.48
N ILE A 97 -5.42 -19.66 -1.91
CA ILE A 97 -5.34 -20.25 -0.57
C ILE A 97 -5.63 -19.21 0.51
N SER A 98 -4.99 -18.05 0.46
CA SER A 98 -5.07 -17.03 1.52
C SER A 98 -6.41 -16.28 1.51
N TYR A 99 -7.02 -16.05 0.34
CA TYR A 99 -8.11 -15.09 0.21
C TYR A 99 -9.42 -15.66 -0.34
N VAL A 100 -9.36 -16.74 -1.13
CA VAL A 100 -10.55 -17.41 -1.68
C VAL A 100 -10.93 -18.62 -0.82
N GLY A 101 -9.98 -19.21 -0.10
CA GLY A 101 -10.19 -20.42 0.70
C GLY A 101 -10.35 -21.68 -0.17
N SER A 102 -9.89 -21.63 -1.43
CA SER A 102 -9.97 -22.72 -2.38
C SER A 102 -8.56 -23.23 -2.72
N HIS A 103 -8.40 -24.55 -2.71
CA HIS A 103 -7.22 -25.23 -3.24
C HIS A 103 -7.39 -25.63 -4.72
N VAL A 104 -8.55 -25.34 -5.33
CA VAL A 104 -8.88 -25.73 -6.69
C VAL A 104 -8.18 -24.81 -7.69
N GLY A 105 -7.64 -25.38 -8.77
CA GLY A 105 -6.96 -24.67 -9.87
C GLY A 105 -7.91 -23.80 -10.69
N LEU A 106 -8.45 -22.76 -10.08
CA LEU A 106 -9.21 -21.72 -10.77
C LEU A 106 -8.31 -20.95 -11.74
N PRO A 107 -8.84 -20.49 -12.89
CA PRO A 107 -8.11 -19.59 -13.77
C PRO A 107 -7.62 -18.34 -13.03
N ALA A 108 -6.44 -17.84 -13.40
CA ALA A 108 -5.83 -16.67 -12.75
C ALA A 108 -6.78 -15.47 -12.71
N GLU A 109 -7.47 -15.18 -13.81
CA GLU A 109 -8.43 -14.08 -13.93
C GLU A 109 -9.56 -14.17 -12.89
N GLU A 110 -10.10 -15.38 -12.70
CA GLU A 110 -11.20 -15.62 -11.75
C GLU A 110 -10.72 -15.44 -10.31
N VAL A 111 -9.51 -15.93 -9.99
CA VAL A 111 -8.89 -15.72 -8.67
C VAL A 111 -8.71 -14.22 -8.41
N LEU A 112 -8.10 -13.48 -9.33
CA LEU A 112 -7.84 -12.04 -9.19
C LEU A 112 -9.15 -11.25 -9.02
N LEU A 113 -10.20 -11.59 -9.78
CA LEU A 113 -11.53 -10.98 -9.65
C LEU A 113 -12.21 -11.32 -8.32
N CYS A 114 -12.08 -12.55 -7.82
CA CYS A 114 -12.68 -12.97 -6.56
C CYS A 114 -11.99 -12.28 -5.36
N VAL A 115 -10.66 -12.19 -5.42
CA VAL A 115 -9.83 -11.48 -4.44
C VAL A 115 -10.20 -9.99 -4.40
N SER A 116 -10.29 -9.32 -5.56
CA SER A 116 -10.61 -7.88 -5.61
C SER A 116 -11.99 -7.55 -5.02
N ARG A 117 -12.99 -8.40 -5.23
CA ARG A 117 -14.33 -8.26 -4.66
C ARG A 117 -14.37 -8.45 -3.13
N SER A 118 -13.34 -9.06 -2.56
CA SER A 118 -13.27 -9.44 -1.15
C SER A 118 -12.34 -8.56 -0.32
N PHE A 119 -11.76 -7.49 -0.89
CA PHE A 119 -10.82 -6.61 -0.18
C PHE A 119 -11.37 -5.99 1.11
N SER A 120 -12.67 -5.74 1.18
CA SER A 120 -13.33 -5.27 2.39
C SER A 120 -13.22 -6.24 3.57
N LYS A 121 -12.91 -7.53 3.34
CA LYS A 121 -12.72 -8.54 4.39
C LYS A 121 -11.26 -8.67 4.82
N PHE A 122 -10.31 -8.14 4.06
CA PHE A 122 -8.89 -8.34 4.32
C PHE A 122 -8.34 -7.31 5.28
N THR A 123 -7.35 -7.69 6.07
CA THR A 123 -6.64 -6.75 6.93
C THR A 123 -5.86 -5.73 6.10
N SER A 124 -5.62 -4.53 6.64
CA SER A 124 -4.75 -3.54 5.98
C SER A 124 -3.38 -4.13 5.66
N ARG A 125 -2.88 -4.98 6.56
CA ARG A 125 -1.61 -5.68 6.42
C ARG A 125 -1.56 -6.61 5.20
N GLN A 126 -2.62 -7.37 4.96
CA GLN A 126 -2.73 -8.23 3.78
C GLN A 126 -2.77 -7.43 2.48
N LEU A 127 -3.53 -6.32 2.46
CA LEU A 127 -3.55 -5.41 1.31
C LEU A 127 -2.18 -4.75 1.06
N HIS A 128 -1.44 -4.40 2.12
CA HIS A 128 -0.08 -3.90 2.02
C HIS A 128 0.87 -4.92 1.39
N LEU A 129 0.83 -6.17 1.86
CA LEU A 129 1.62 -7.26 1.28
C LEU A 129 1.28 -7.45 -0.20
N LEU A 130 -0.01 -7.53 -0.53
CA LEU A 130 -0.48 -7.63 -1.91
C LEU A 130 0.07 -6.51 -2.79
N ASN A 131 0.01 -5.26 -2.32
CA ASN A 131 0.50 -4.12 -3.08
C ASN A 131 2.01 -4.17 -3.32
N ILE A 132 2.80 -4.70 -2.37
CA ILE A 132 4.24 -4.91 -2.60
C ILE A 132 4.45 -5.97 -3.68
N ILE A 133 3.77 -7.11 -3.58
CA ILE A 133 3.88 -8.19 -4.56
C ILE A 133 3.52 -7.68 -5.97
N CYS A 134 2.38 -7.00 -6.12
CA CYS A 134 1.99 -6.41 -7.40
C CYS A 134 3.06 -5.44 -7.92
N ARG A 135 3.53 -4.49 -7.11
CA ARG A 135 4.47 -3.44 -7.56
C ARG A 135 5.89 -3.93 -7.80
N ARG A 136 6.35 -4.90 -7.01
CA ARG A 136 7.76 -5.31 -6.99
C ARG A 136 8.05 -6.59 -7.73
N ILE A 137 7.04 -7.41 -8.00
CA ILE A 137 7.21 -8.67 -8.71
C ILE A 137 6.48 -8.57 -10.04
N MET A 138 5.14 -8.52 -10.01
CA MET A 138 4.32 -8.59 -11.23
C MET A 138 4.45 -7.37 -12.13
N LEU A 139 4.63 -6.18 -11.55
CA LEU A 139 4.77 -4.91 -12.27
C LEU A 139 6.18 -4.32 -12.14
N SER A 140 7.18 -5.18 -11.91
CA SER A 140 8.57 -4.77 -11.65
C SER A 140 9.22 -3.97 -12.79
N GLU A 141 8.78 -4.20 -14.02
CA GLU A 141 9.26 -3.47 -15.21
C GLU A 141 8.70 -2.04 -15.30
N MET A 142 7.59 -1.75 -14.61
CA MET A 142 6.92 -0.45 -14.68
C MET A 142 7.48 0.52 -13.65
N LYS A 143 7.60 1.80 -14.03
CA LYS A 143 7.98 2.82 -13.05
C LYS A 143 6.81 3.08 -12.10
N ALA A 144 7.12 3.30 -10.82
CA ALA A 144 6.10 3.59 -9.82
C ALA A 144 5.25 4.82 -10.20
N ASP A 145 5.86 5.85 -10.79
CA ASP A 145 5.16 7.05 -11.25
C ASP A 145 4.20 6.76 -12.42
N GLU A 146 4.56 5.84 -13.32
CA GLU A 146 3.69 5.41 -14.41
C GLU A 146 2.46 4.70 -13.84
N ILE A 147 2.64 3.76 -12.92
CA ILE A 147 1.54 3.06 -12.22
C ILE A 147 0.64 4.07 -11.48
N ASN A 148 1.23 5.01 -10.75
CA ASN A 148 0.48 6.02 -9.99
C ASN A 148 -0.31 6.96 -10.93
N SER A 149 0.20 7.22 -12.14
CA SER A 149 -0.45 8.05 -13.15
C SER A 149 -1.49 7.31 -14.00
N LYS A 150 -1.37 5.99 -14.16
CA LYS A 150 -2.35 5.13 -14.87
C LYS A 150 -3.73 5.07 -14.20
N LEU A 151 -3.90 5.72 -13.05
CA LEU A 151 -5.22 6.06 -12.52
C LEU A 151 -6.07 6.93 -13.48
N LEU A 152 -5.50 7.42 -14.60
CA LEU A 152 -6.12 8.41 -15.48
C LEU A 152 -6.39 7.96 -16.93
N ASN A 153 -5.77 6.90 -17.48
CA ASN A 153 -5.97 6.52 -18.89
C ASN A 153 -5.82 5.00 -19.11
N LEU A 154 -6.92 4.31 -19.43
CA LEU A 154 -6.94 2.94 -19.94
C LEU A 154 -7.72 2.91 -21.26
N GLU A 155 -7.11 3.39 -22.34
CA GLU A 155 -7.55 3.09 -23.71
C GLU A 155 -6.32 2.82 -24.58
N GLY A 156 -6.20 1.60 -25.10
CA GLY A 156 -5.14 1.18 -26.02
C GLY A 156 -5.18 -0.32 -26.29
N VAL A 157 -5.08 -0.70 -27.57
CA VAL A 157 -5.22 -2.06 -28.13
C VAL A 157 -4.28 -3.06 -27.45
N HIS A 158 -4.83 -4.19 -26.97
CA HIS A 158 -4.09 -5.15 -26.14
C HIS A 158 -3.64 -6.42 -26.87
N CYS A 159 -2.42 -6.87 -26.54
CA CYS A 159 -1.94 -8.23 -26.72
C CYS A 159 -2.13 -9.02 -25.41
N ALA A 160 -2.10 -10.36 -25.43
CA ALA A 160 -2.36 -11.21 -24.25
C ALA A 160 -1.47 -10.91 -23.03
N GLU A 161 -0.18 -10.58 -23.23
CA GLU A 161 0.70 -10.15 -22.13
C GLU A 161 0.28 -8.81 -21.50
N GLU A 162 -0.34 -7.94 -22.29
CA GLU A 162 -0.83 -6.65 -21.83
C GLU A 162 -2.16 -6.78 -21.09
N GLU A 163 -3.00 -7.74 -21.49
CA GLU A 163 -4.21 -8.13 -20.77
C GLU A 163 -3.88 -8.68 -19.37
N GLN A 164 -2.90 -9.60 -19.26
CA GLN A 164 -2.51 -10.14 -17.95
C GLN A 164 -1.92 -9.06 -17.03
N ARG A 165 -1.06 -8.18 -17.56
CA ARG A 165 -0.56 -7.01 -16.83
C ARG A 165 -1.70 -6.09 -16.39
N SER A 166 -2.73 -5.91 -17.23
CA SER A 166 -3.90 -5.09 -16.90
C SER A 166 -4.68 -5.63 -15.69
N LEU A 167 -4.78 -6.96 -15.54
CA LEU A 167 -5.44 -7.58 -14.39
C LEU A 167 -4.71 -7.28 -13.08
N TRP A 168 -3.38 -7.40 -13.07
CA TRP A 168 -2.56 -7.07 -11.90
C TRP A 168 -2.58 -5.57 -11.57
N ILE A 169 -2.62 -4.69 -12.58
CA ILE A 169 -2.81 -3.26 -12.40
C ILE A 169 -4.18 -3.00 -11.75
N ASN A 170 -5.25 -3.59 -12.27
CA ASN A 170 -6.60 -3.40 -11.74
C ASN A 170 -6.73 -3.90 -10.29
N LEU A 171 -6.13 -5.05 -9.98
CA LEU A 171 -6.05 -5.58 -8.62
C LEU A 171 -5.35 -4.60 -7.67
N LEU A 172 -4.18 -4.08 -8.09
CA LEU A 172 -3.41 -3.10 -7.31
C LEU A 172 -4.21 -1.81 -7.09
N LEU A 173 -4.85 -1.26 -8.14
CA LEU A 173 -5.62 -0.02 -8.04
C LEU A 173 -6.84 -0.18 -7.14
N ALA A 174 -7.53 -1.32 -7.20
CA ALA A 174 -8.66 -1.63 -6.30
C ALA A 174 -8.19 -1.79 -4.84
N SER A 175 -7.06 -2.44 -4.59
CA SER A 175 -6.47 -2.57 -3.26
C SER A 175 -6.04 -1.21 -2.69
N GLU A 176 -5.40 -0.36 -3.52
CA GLU A 176 -5.01 0.99 -3.10
C GLU A 176 -6.21 1.91 -2.86
N ARG A 177 -7.32 1.72 -3.59
CA ARG A 177 -8.58 2.40 -3.32
C ARG A 177 -9.10 2.02 -1.94
N GLU A 178 -9.24 0.73 -1.65
CA GLU A 178 -9.68 0.22 -0.34
C GLU A 178 -8.83 0.79 0.81
N LEU A 179 -7.50 0.77 0.68
CA LEU A 179 -6.61 1.35 1.70
C LEU A 179 -6.79 2.87 1.86
N ARG A 180 -7.07 3.60 0.77
CA ARG A 180 -7.35 5.03 0.81
C ARG A 180 -8.68 5.32 1.49
N GLU A 181 -9.71 4.52 1.22
CA GLU A 181 -11.01 4.62 1.90
C GLU A 181 -10.86 4.43 3.41
N ARG A 182 -10.07 3.43 3.83
CA ARG A 182 -9.76 3.20 5.26
C ARG A 182 -9.02 4.38 5.89
N LEU A 183 -8.05 4.96 5.19
CA LEU A 183 -7.33 6.15 5.63
C LEU A 183 -8.26 7.34 5.82
N VAL A 184 -9.13 7.62 4.84
CA VAL A 184 -10.07 8.75 4.89
C VAL A 184 -11.10 8.54 5.99
N GLY A 185 -11.71 7.35 6.06
CA GLY A 185 -12.71 7.03 7.08
C GLY A 185 -12.15 7.10 8.50
N PHE A 186 -10.94 6.60 8.70
CA PHE A 186 -10.23 6.74 9.97
C PHE A 186 -9.98 8.21 10.33
N THR A 187 -9.50 9.00 9.36
CA THR A 187 -9.19 10.43 9.53
C THR A 187 -10.44 11.23 9.92
N PHE A 188 -11.54 11.05 9.19
CA PHE A 188 -12.82 11.71 9.49
C PHE A 188 -13.37 11.30 10.85
N SER A 189 -13.34 10.01 11.16
CA SER A 189 -13.77 9.52 12.47
C SER A 189 -12.95 10.10 13.62
N ALA A 190 -11.62 10.14 13.46
CA ALA A 190 -10.73 10.71 14.46
C ALA A 190 -11.01 12.20 14.67
N PHE A 191 -11.24 12.96 13.60
CA PHE A 191 -11.62 14.37 13.69
C PHE A 191 -12.93 14.56 14.48
N ILE A 192 -13.97 13.80 14.12
CA ILE A 192 -15.28 13.84 14.78
C ILE A 192 -15.16 13.48 16.27
N SER A 193 -14.33 12.51 16.62
CA SER A 193 -14.10 12.08 18.01
C SER A 193 -13.29 13.08 18.85
N LEU A 194 -12.41 13.88 18.24
CA LEU A 194 -11.57 14.85 18.95
C LEU A 194 -12.31 16.16 19.29
N MET A 195 -13.39 16.49 18.55
CA MET A 195 -14.09 17.77 18.70
C MET A 195 -14.96 17.96 19.96
N PRO A 196 -15.56 16.92 20.58
CA PRO A 196 -16.22 17.09 21.88
C PRO A 196 -15.27 17.50 23.02
N ALA A 197 -13.95 17.26 22.87
CA ALA A 197 -12.96 17.46 23.93
C ALA A 197 -12.21 18.81 23.87
N SER A 198 -12.45 19.65 22.86
CA SER A 198 -11.75 20.94 22.71
C SER A 198 -12.33 22.08 23.57
N ALA A 199 -13.31 21.79 24.44
CA ALA A 199 -13.67 22.67 25.54
C ALA A 199 -12.83 22.29 26.78
N ALA A 200 -11.71 22.99 26.95
CA ALA A 200 -10.92 23.15 28.18
C ALA A 200 -9.66 22.30 28.43
N ASN A 201 -9.43 21.09 27.90
CA ASN A 201 -8.17 20.35 28.22
C ASN A 201 -7.78 19.33 27.13
N SER A 202 -7.11 19.75 26.05
CA SER A 202 -6.45 18.79 25.15
C SER A 202 -5.07 18.41 25.71
N PRO A 203 -4.76 17.11 25.93
CA PRO A 203 -3.40 16.69 26.26
C PRO A 203 -2.46 17.10 25.12
N SER A 204 -1.38 17.81 25.46
CA SER A 204 -0.29 18.11 24.53
C SER A 204 0.39 16.79 24.12
N GLY A 205 0.04 16.24 22.96
CA GLY A 205 0.62 14.98 22.48
C GLY A 205 -0.22 14.20 21.47
N ASN A 206 -1.51 14.49 21.35
CA ASN A 206 -2.40 13.72 20.49
C ASN A 206 -2.21 14.05 19.00
N TRP A 207 -2.21 13.03 18.14
CA TRP A 207 -2.22 13.20 16.68
C TRP A 207 -3.49 13.94 16.24
N PHE A 208 -3.33 14.93 15.36
CA PHE A 208 -4.43 15.69 14.78
C PHE A 208 -4.51 15.45 13.26
N PRO A 209 -5.69 15.10 12.72
CA PRO A 209 -5.86 14.90 11.29
C PRO A 209 -5.63 16.19 10.48
N VAL A 210 -4.99 16.07 9.31
CA VAL A 210 -4.70 17.20 8.40
C VAL A 210 -5.21 16.85 7.00
N GLY A 211 -5.66 17.85 6.25
CA GLY A 211 -6.09 17.69 4.86
C GLY A 211 -7.53 17.25 4.67
N LEU A 212 -8.40 17.55 5.65
CA LEU A 212 -9.83 17.20 5.62
C LEU A 212 -10.50 17.71 4.34
N ALA A 213 -10.31 18.98 3.98
CA ALA A 213 -10.84 19.55 2.74
C ALA A 213 -10.41 18.79 1.47
N GLN A 214 -9.15 18.35 1.38
CA GLN A 214 -8.67 17.56 0.24
C GLN A 214 -9.28 16.16 0.23
N MET A 215 -9.48 15.54 1.41
CA MET A 215 -10.15 14.26 1.51
C MET A 215 -11.65 14.35 1.19
N GLU A 216 -12.32 15.43 1.59
CA GLU A 216 -13.72 15.69 1.20
C GLU A 216 -13.85 15.86 -0.32
N GLN A 217 -12.94 16.62 -0.95
CA GLN A 217 -12.88 16.73 -2.40
C GLN A 217 -12.63 15.37 -3.06
N TRP A 218 -11.76 14.54 -2.49
CA TRP A 218 -11.55 13.18 -2.99
C TRP A 218 -12.81 12.31 -2.90
N VAL A 219 -13.57 12.41 -1.80
CA VAL A 219 -14.85 11.70 -1.65
C VAL A 219 -15.87 12.17 -2.68
N GLU A 220 -15.99 13.49 -2.92
CA GLU A 220 -16.94 14.01 -3.91
C GLU A 220 -16.59 13.56 -5.33
N LEU A 221 -15.30 13.59 -5.70
CA LEU A 221 -14.84 13.10 -7.02
C LEU A 221 -15.05 11.60 -7.23
N ASN A 222 -15.22 10.81 -6.16
CA ASN A 222 -15.38 9.36 -6.22
C ASN A 222 -16.76 8.90 -5.74
N ARG A 223 -17.73 9.80 -5.63
CA ARG A 223 -19.00 9.58 -4.92
C ARG A 223 -19.77 8.34 -5.38
N ASP A 224 -19.77 8.06 -6.68
CA ASP A 224 -20.52 6.93 -7.25
C ASP A 224 -19.90 5.56 -6.92
N HIS A 225 -18.60 5.53 -6.63
CA HIS A 225 -17.85 4.31 -6.34
C HIS A 225 -17.58 4.10 -4.85
N MET A 226 -18.08 5.00 -4.00
CA MET A 226 -17.75 5.04 -2.59
C MET A 226 -18.78 4.34 -1.71
N GLN A 227 -18.31 3.69 -0.64
CA GLN A 227 -19.19 3.14 0.40
C GLN A 227 -19.96 4.24 1.13
N ASP A 228 -21.24 3.98 1.42
CA ASP A 228 -22.16 4.98 1.96
C ASP A 228 -21.74 5.52 3.33
N GLN A 229 -21.12 4.69 4.15
CA GLN A 229 -20.61 5.09 5.44
C GLN A 229 -19.56 6.21 5.33
N LEU A 230 -18.70 6.19 4.30
CA LEU A 230 -17.71 7.24 4.11
C LEU A 230 -18.37 8.57 3.69
N LYS A 231 -19.44 8.49 2.89
CA LYS A 231 -20.25 9.67 2.51
C LYS A 231 -20.92 10.29 3.73
N VAL A 232 -21.44 9.46 4.64
CA VAL A 232 -22.02 9.91 5.91
C VAL A 232 -20.96 10.64 6.74
N LEU A 233 -19.76 10.03 6.91
CA LEU A 233 -18.66 10.66 7.65
C LEU A 233 -18.24 12.00 7.03
N ALA A 234 -18.08 12.07 5.71
CA ALA A 234 -17.76 13.31 5.01
C ALA A 234 -18.81 14.41 5.29
N SER A 235 -20.10 14.05 5.24
CA SER A 235 -21.18 14.99 5.54
C SER A 235 -21.18 15.47 7.00
N GLU A 236 -20.77 14.62 7.94
CA GLU A 236 -20.63 14.98 9.35
C GLU A 236 -19.45 15.92 9.58
N VAL A 237 -18.31 15.67 8.92
CA VAL A 237 -17.14 16.56 8.93
C VAL A 237 -17.52 17.94 8.40
N GLY A 238 -18.12 18.03 7.21
CA GLY A 238 -18.53 19.32 6.63
C GLY A 238 -19.52 20.11 7.49
N LYS A 239 -20.45 19.42 8.20
CA LYS A 239 -21.36 20.06 9.18
C LYS A 239 -20.60 20.60 10.39
N GLN A 240 -19.58 19.89 10.87
CA GLN A 240 -18.76 20.32 11.99
C GLN A 240 -17.82 21.47 11.61
N GLU A 241 -17.20 21.42 10.43
CA GLU A 241 -16.39 22.51 9.89
C GLU A 241 -17.22 23.78 9.69
N GLY A 242 -18.44 23.66 9.15
CA GLY A 242 -19.38 24.78 8.98
C GLY A 242 -19.77 25.45 10.30
N ARG A 243 -19.85 24.71 11.41
CA ARG A 243 -20.12 25.25 12.76
C ARG A 243 -18.91 25.97 13.36
N LEU A 244 -17.70 25.63 12.94
CA LEU A 244 -16.46 26.23 13.45
C LEU A 244 -16.12 27.59 12.82
N GLN A 245 -16.87 28.03 11.79
CA GLN A 245 -16.70 29.30 11.04
C GLN A 245 -15.31 29.97 11.22
N SER A 246 -14.29 29.29 10.69
CA SER A 246 -12.99 29.89 10.38
C SER A 246 -12.66 29.50 8.94
N SER A 247 -12.80 30.47 8.05
CA SER A 247 -12.56 30.45 6.61
C SER A 247 -11.10 30.15 6.20
N LYS A 248 -10.45 29.17 6.82
CA LYS A 248 -9.06 28.77 6.51
C LYS A 248 -8.93 27.45 5.74
N TYR A 249 -9.96 26.61 5.71
CA TYR A 249 -9.90 25.30 5.02
C TYR A 249 -10.41 25.32 3.57
N LEU A 250 -11.14 26.38 3.17
CA LEU A 250 -11.49 26.68 1.78
C LEU A 250 -10.42 27.48 1.04
N ALA A 251 -9.29 27.82 1.70
CA ALA A 251 -8.18 28.46 1.00
C ALA A 251 -7.63 27.45 0.00
N ALA A 252 -7.95 27.67 -1.28
CA ALA A 252 -7.40 26.88 -2.37
C ALA A 252 -5.89 26.74 -2.16
N GLU A 253 -5.40 25.49 -2.19
CA GLU A 253 -4.00 25.20 -1.93
C GLU A 253 -3.13 26.06 -2.83
N LYS A 254 -2.00 26.52 -2.30
CA LYS A 254 -1.09 27.40 -3.05
C LYS A 254 0.15 26.64 -3.47
N CYS A 255 0.60 26.93 -4.68
CA CYS A 255 1.84 26.39 -5.21
C CYS A 255 3.04 26.91 -4.40
N SER A 256 3.89 26.00 -3.92
CA SER A 256 5.10 26.34 -3.16
C SER A 256 6.13 27.16 -3.96
N TYR A 257 6.00 27.21 -5.30
CA TYR A 257 6.95 27.91 -6.17
C TYR A 257 6.46 29.29 -6.64
N CYS A 258 5.17 29.44 -6.94
CA CYS A 258 4.63 30.67 -7.52
C CYS A 258 3.39 31.21 -6.81
N SER A 259 2.97 30.59 -5.70
CA SER A 259 1.80 30.98 -4.89
C SER A 259 0.46 30.98 -5.62
N ALA A 260 0.41 30.55 -6.88
CA ALA A 260 -0.82 30.35 -7.64
C ALA A 260 -1.70 29.26 -7.03
N SER A 261 -3.00 29.33 -7.29
CA SER A 261 -3.98 28.33 -6.83
C SER A 261 -3.69 26.95 -7.43
N VAL A 262 -3.96 25.91 -6.64
CA VAL A 262 -3.76 24.51 -6.96
C VAL A 262 -5.09 23.80 -6.74
N PRO A 263 -5.86 23.50 -7.81
CA PRO A 263 -7.08 22.73 -7.69
C PRO A 263 -6.79 21.29 -7.26
N PHE A 264 -7.80 20.64 -6.70
CA PHE A 264 -7.74 19.22 -6.39
C PHE A 264 -8.32 18.41 -7.54
N GLU A 265 -7.44 17.73 -8.28
CA GLU A 265 -7.80 16.89 -9.42
C GLU A 265 -7.45 15.42 -9.15
N SER A 266 -6.38 15.18 -8.39
CA SER A 266 -5.87 13.85 -8.07
C SER A 266 -5.29 13.83 -6.66
N PRO A 267 -5.38 12.69 -5.93
CA PRO A 267 -4.76 12.53 -4.62
C PRO A 267 -3.23 12.36 -4.66
N GLU A 268 -2.64 12.17 -5.85
CA GLU A 268 -1.21 11.85 -6.01
C GLU A 268 -0.37 13.06 -6.47
N VAL A 269 -0.88 13.77 -7.48
CA VAL A 269 -0.19 14.86 -8.17
C VAL A 269 -1.15 16.03 -8.29
N ALA A 270 -0.61 17.25 -8.24
CA ALA A 270 -1.35 18.45 -8.53
C ALA A 270 -0.58 19.35 -9.50
N PHE A 271 -1.30 20.19 -10.23
CA PHE A 271 -0.72 21.20 -11.11
C PHE A 271 -1.22 22.58 -10.69
N CYS A 272 -0.34 23.57 -10.64
CA CYS A 272 -0.77 24.94 -10.33
C CYS A 272 -1.34 25.65 -11.56
N GLN A 273 -2.35 26.50 -11.35
CA GLN A 273 -2.98 27.30 -12.41
C GLN A 273 -2.07 28.42 -12.96
N GLY A 274 -0.93 28.69 -12.32
CA GLY A 274 0.02 29.71 -12.77
C GLY A 274 0.85 29.25 -13.95
N ARG A 275 1.90 28.47 -13.68
CA ARG A 275 2.87 28.00 -14.69
C ARG A 275 2.81 26.47 -14.91
N GLY A 276 1.77 25.80 -14.42
CA GLY A 276 1.65 24.35 -14.55
C GLY A 276 2.72 23.56 -13.78
N HIS A 277 3.25 24.10 -12.68
CA HIS A 277 4.24 23.37 -11.87
C HIS A 277 3.62 22.08 -11.34
N LYS A 278 4.29 20.95 -11.59
CA LYS A 278 3.94 19.64 -11.04
C LYS A 278 4.30 19.58 -9.56
N LEU A 279 3.31 19.29 -8.72
CA LEU A 279 3.41 19.21 -7.27
C LEU A 279 3.03 17.80 -6.82
N VAL A 280 3.69 17.30 -5.78
CA VAL A 280 3.39 15.99 -5.20
C VAL A 280 2.49 16.18 -3.99
N ARG A 281 1.48 15.34 -3.84
CA ARG A 281 0.60 15.32 -2.67
C ARG A 281 1.06 14.31 -1.64
N CYS A 282 0.76 14.61 -0.39
CA CYS A 282 1.06 13.75 0.75
C CYS A 282 0.13 12.52 0.70
N ALA A 283 0.71 11.32 0.68
CA ALA A 283 0.00 10.05 0.68
C ALA A 283 -0.96 9.85 1.87
N ILE A 284 -0.77 10.62 2.94
CA ILE A 284 -1.55 10.51 4.19
C ILE A 284 -2.62 11.58 4.29
N SER A 285 -2.32 12.83 3.92
CA SER A 285 -3.24 13.96 4.09
C SER A 285 -3.81 14.50 2.78
N MET A 286 -3.34 13.99 1.63
CA MET A 286 -3.66 14.46 0.27
C MET A 286 -3.33 15.93 -0.01
N VAL A 287 -2.80 16.69 0.95
CA VAL A 287 -2.33 18.06 0.76
C VAL A 287 -1.04 18.10 -0.06
N VAL A 288 -0.80 19.20 -0.78
CA VAL A 288 0.48 19.47 -1.46
C VAL A 288 1.62 19.39 -0.45
N CYS A 289 2.65 18.59 -0.76
CA CYS A 289 3.83 18.50 0.06
C CYS A 289 4.60 19.83 0.06
N PRO A 290 5.16 20.24 1.22
CA PRO A 290 6.09 21.37 1.26
C PRO A 290 7.38 21.04 0.51
N THR A 291 8.20 22.06 0.27
CA THR A 291 9.55 21.92 -0.31
C THR A 291 10.56 21.32 0.66
N THR A 292 10.20 21.14 1.94
CA THR A 292 11.07 20.53 2.95
C THR A 292 11.19 19.02 2.75
N PRO A 293 12.24 18.38 3.30
CA PRO A 293 12.41 16.94 3.17
C PRO A 293 11.20 16.16 3.69
N THR A 294 10.58 15.41 2.78
CA THR A 294 9.46 14.51 3.08
C THR A 294 9.94 13.07 3.23
N TRP A 295 9.12 12.26 3.88
CA TRP A 295 9.25 10.82 3.81
C TRP A 295 8.87 10.33 2.41
N PHE A 296 9.48 9.26 1.93
CA PHE A 296 9.11 8.61 0.67
C PHE A 296 9.11 7.09 0.80
N CYS A 297 8.20 6.44 0.09
CA CYS A 297 8.14 4.99 0.04
C CYS A 297 9.04 4.49 -1.09
N ILE A 298 10.00 3.61 -0.79
CA ILE A 298 10.84 3.01 -1.84
C ILE A 298 10.02 2.12 -2.78
N CYS A 299 8.88 1.57 -2.35
CA CYS A 299 8.03 0.69 -3.15
C CYS A 299 7.16 1.46 -4.17
N CYS A 300 6.31 2.38 -3.70
CA CYS A 300 5.36 3.10 -4.56
C CYS A 300 5.78 4.54 -4.90
N HIS A 301 6.93 5.01 -4.40
CA HIS A 301 7.50 6.35 -4.61
C HIS A 301 6.63 7.52 -4.10
N ARG A 302 5.48 7.23 -3.50
CA ARG A 302 4.64 8.25 -2.84
C ARG A 302 5.37 8.90 -1.67
N ARG A 303 5.05 10.17 -1.46
CA ARG A 303 5.64 11.01 -0.41
C ARG A 303 4.68 11.24 0.74
N ALA A 304 5.21 11.41 1.93
CA ALA A 304 4.45 11.70 3.12
C ALA A 304 5.14 12.82 3.91
N PHE A 305 4.40 13.89 4.17
CA PHE A 305 4.87 14.97 5.04
C PHE A 305 4.49 14.72 6.51
N LYS A 306 3.33 14.10 6.74
CA LYS A 306 2.86 13.66 8.06
C LYS A 306 2.97 12.15 8.19
N LEU A 307 2.94 11.65 9.41
CA LEU A 307 2.92 10.21 9.70
C LEU A 307 1.51 9.77 10.08
N ALA A 308 1.19 8.52 9.74
CA ALA A 308 -0.11 7.94 10.03
C ALA A 308 -0.08 7.24 11.41
N PRO A 309 -1.22 7.22 12.12
CA PRO A 309 -1.41 6.42 13.31
C PRO A 309 -1.17 4.93 13.06
N GLU A 310 -0.57 4.23 14.02
CA GLU A 310 -0.34 2.78 13.94
C GLU A 310 -1.63 1.98 13.67
N THR A 311 -2.76 2.42 14.23
CA THR A 311 -4.07 1.79 14.08
C THR A 311 -4.47 1.59 12.62
N LEU A 312 -4.06 2.49 11.72
CA LEU A 312 -4.35 2.39 10.28
C LEU A 312 -3.80 1.11 9.65
N PHE A 313 -2.64 0.66 10.14
CA PHE A 313 -1.92 -0.50 9.60
C PHE A 313 -2.45 -1.84 10.15
N ALA A 314 -3.21 -1.80 11.24
CA ALA A 314 -3.74 -2.99 11.93
C ALA A 314 -5.25 -3.20 11.73
N ILE A 315 -5.92 -2.37 10.90
CA ILE A 315 -7.37 -2.49 10.65
C ILE A 315 -7.67 -3.90 10.08
N PRO A 316 -8.57 -4.69 10.72
CA PRO A 316 -8.80 -6.10 10.36
C PRO A 316 -9.63 -6.29 9.08
N GLY A 317 -10.35 -5.27 8.63
CA GLY A 317 -11.24 -5.28 7.47
C GLY A 317 -11.89 -3.91 7.31
N TYR A 318 -12.69 -3.70 6.27
CA TYR A 318 -13.44 -2.46 6.10
C TYR A 318 -14.34 -2.24 7.33
N PRO A 319 -14.15 -1.15 8.09
CA PRO A 319 -14.82 -0.99 9.38
C PRO A 319 -16.33 -0.77 9.22
N PHE A 320 -17.15 -1.62 9.84
CA PHE A 320 -18.61 -1.39 9.89
C PHE A 320 -18.96 -0.05 10.56
N ASN A 321 -18.14 0.41 11.52
CA ASN A 321 -18.22 1.72 12.12
C ASN A 321 -16.81 2.28 12.38
N PHE A 322 -16.36 3.30 11.63
CA PHE A 322 -15.06 3.91 11.91
C PHE A 322 -14.98 4.54 13.31
N LYS A 323 -16.11 4.96 13.90
CA LYS A 323 -16.15 5.53 15.25
C LYS A 323 -15.73 4.54 16.32
N SER A 324 -15.94 3.23 16.12
CA SER A 324 -15.49 2.23 17.09
C SER A 324 -13.97 2.11 17.16
N LEU A 325 -13.26 2.46 16.08
CA LEU A 325 -11.79 2.47 16.03
C LEU A 325 -11.18 3.64 16.82
N THR A 326 -11.95 4.70 17.06
CA THR A 326 -11.48 5.94 17.69
C THR A 326 -12.00 6.14 19.12
N THR A 327 -12.99 5.36 19.56
CA THR A 327 -13.60 5.47 20.90
C THR A 327 -12.82 4.81 22.04
N SER A 328 -11.88 3.91 21.76
CA SER A 328 -11.03 3.33 22.81
C SER A 328 -9.94 4.34 23.22
N SER A 329 -10.06 4.88 24.45
CA SER A 329 -9.17 5.90 25.01
C SER A 329 -7.67 5.55 25.00
N SER A 330 -7.29 4.28 24.79
CA SER A 330 -5.88 3.85 24.67
C SER A 330 -5.30 3.97 23.26
N MET A 331 -6.13 4.21 22.23
CA MET A 331 -5.68 4.35 20.84
C MET A 331 -5.32 5.79 20.45
N LEU A 332 -5.61 6.77 21.32
CA LEU A 332 -5.27 8.18 21.13
C LEU A 332 -3.87 8.55 21.67
N GLU A 333 -3.22 7.67 22.44
CA GLU A 333 -1.75 7.68 22.60
C GLU A 333 -1.11 7.13 21.31
N VAL A 334 -1.22 7.93 20.25
CA VAL A 334 -0.90 7.48 18.90
C VAL A 334 0.61 7.39 18.72
N SER A 335 1.16 6.17 18.78
CA SER A 335 2.44 5.86 18.17
C SER A 335 2.34 6.16 16.67
N LEU A 336 3.08 7.19 16.22
CA LEU A 336 3.19 7.54 14.81
C LEU A 336 4.28 6.70 14.17
N LYS A 337 3.89 5.90 13.18
CA LYS A 337 4.84 5.04 12.47
C LYS A 337 5.21 5.64 11.11
N PRO A 338 6.50 5.68 10.76
CA PRO A 338 6.94 6.08 9.42
C PRO A 338 6.72 4.95 8.42
N LEU A 339 5.49 4.48 8.28
CA LEU A 339 5.10 3.43 7.32
C LEU A 339 4.27 4.03 6.18
N CYS A 340 4.41 3.47 4.99
CA CYS A 340 3.62 3.86 3.83
C CYS A 340 2.18 3.36 3.96
N PRO A 341 1.13 4.21 3.84
CA PRO A 341 -0.25 3.77 3.96
C PRO A 341 -0.70 2.79 2.87
N PHE A 342 0.04 2.69 1.76
CA PHE A 342 -0.27 1.81 0.63
C PHE A 342 0.58 0.54 0.59
N CYS A 343 1.75 0.54 1.22
CA CYS A 343 2.68 -0.60 1.15
C CYS A 343 3.06 -1.16 2.51
N GLY A 344 2.69 -0.54 3.63
CA GLY A 344 3.01 -1.02 4.98
C GLY A 344 4.51 -1.08 5.34
N ILE A 345 5.42 -0.72 4.42
CA ILE A 345 6.87 -0.70 4.65
C ILE A 345 7.36 0.64 5.19
N LEU A 346 8.55 0.62 5.79
CA LEU A 346 9.23 1.78 6.32
C LEU A 346 9.52 2.82 5.23
N LEU A 347 9.03 4.04 5.45
CA LEU A 347 9.35 5.21 4.67
C LEU A 347 10.79 5.64 4.93
N GLN A 348 11.45 6.11 3.88
CA GLN A 348 12.81 6.63 3.94
C GLN A 348 12.77 8.16 3.94
N ARG A 349 13.81 8.79 4.48
CA ARG A 349 14.07 10.23 4.28
C ARG A 349 15.28 10.36 3.37
N LEU A 350 15.16 11.18 2.33
CA LEU A 350 16.33 11.62 1.59
C LEU A 350 17.14 12.53 2.52
N GLN A 351 18.25 12.01 3.05
CA GLN A 351 19.28 12.88 3.59
C GLN A 351 20.00 13.53 2.41
N PRO A 352 20.16 14.86 2.40
CA PRO A 352 20.94 15.50 1.36
C PRO A 352 22.37 14.95 1.34
N ASP A 353 22.89 14.68 0.16
CA ASP A 353 24.19 14.01 -0.04
C ASP A 353 25.36 14.74 0.64
N PHE A 354 25.26 16.05 0.88
CA PHE A 354 26.29 16.82 1.59
C PHE A 354 26.45 16.44 3.07
N LEU A 355 25.45 15.81 3.69
CA LEU A 355 25.55 15.28 5.06
C LEU A 355 26.16 13.88 5.11
N LEU A 356 26.33 13.22 3.95
CA LEU A 356 26.91 11.88 3.82
C LEU A 356 28.41 11.94 3.45
N SER A 357 29.01 13.13 3.44
CA SER A 357 30.45 13.32 3.29
C SER A 357 31.20 12.73 4.49
N ALA A 358 31.67 11.50 4.36
CA ALA A 358 32.76 10.96 5.15
C ALA A 358 34.09 11.53 4.65
N SER A 359 34.29 12.83 4.81
CA SER A 359 35.62 13.44 4.64
C SER A 359 36.23 13.55 6.04
N PRO A 360 37.19 12.68 6.42
CA PRO A 360 38.02 12.94 7.58
C PRO A 360 38.94 14.10 7.21
N THR A 361 38.79 15.24 7.90
CA THR A 361 39.85 16.26 7.99
C THR A 361 41.04 15.71 8.74
#